data_AF-A0A640SBQ1-F1
#
_entry.id   AF-A0A640SBQ1-F1
#
_cell.length_a   1.000
_cell.length_b   1.000
_cell.length_c   1.000
_cell.angle_alpha   90.00
_cell.angle_beta   90.00
_cell.angle_gamma   90.00
#
_symmetry.space_group_name_H-M   'P 1'
#
loop_
_entity.id
_entity.type
_entity.pdbx_description
1 polymer ?
#
loop_
_entity_poly.entity_id
_entity_poly.type
_entity_poly.pdbx_seq_one_letter_code
_entity_poly.pdbx_strand_id
1 'polypeptide(L)'
;MQSSREGALVAELMMFRRDADGRDVELSSSTVALEVELQRRVEAGLEQMLGIRFLASEYATGPWHRGRIDTLGLDENGSPVVIEFKKGSGSGVMSQAVSYLSWLESAQHEFEALVRKVLGVEAAVAIDWRRPRMVCIAAGFSHHDRVAVQRLPERIDLVRYRIFEGGLLGLLLVDSAPGFAGATSSRRSRERATGVGSAPAAPVTPPSAGVGLVPECLRDLYAELDDALTAWGEVEVAPLRHYIAYRRLVNVASVLFRPKHEAILVYLRLDPDTVELEEGFTRDMRGIGHLGTGDLEVRLASAAGLEKAAPLIRRAFEAA
;
A
#
# COMPACT_ATOMS: atom_id res chain seq x y z
N MET A 1 -32.23 -31.35 13.69
CA MET A 1 -31.02 -31.39 12.84
C MET A 1 -31.43 -31.16 11.41
N GLN A 2 -31.35 -29.93 10.92
CA GLN A 2 -31.33 -29.66 9.50
C GLN A 2 -30.34 -28.53 9.26
N SER A 3 -29.41 -28.87 8.37
CA SER A 3 -28.14 -28.20 8.09
C SER A 3 -28.36 -26.86 7.42
N SER A 4 -27.59 -25.89 7.89
CA SER A 4 -27.27 -24.61 7.27
C SER A 4 -26.91 -24.77 5.80
N ARG A 5 -27.55 -23.99 4.93
CA ARG A 5 -27.07 -23.62 3.59
C ARG A 5 -27.60 -22.23 3.26
N GLU A 6 -26.98 -21.22 3.86
CA GLU A 6 -26.92 -19.88 3.29
C GLU A 6 -25.47 -19.40 3.48
N GLY A 7 -24.58 -20.02 2.70
CA GLY A 7 -23.30 -19.41 2.39
C GLY A 7 -23.58 -18.36 1.33
N ALA A 8 -23.46 -17.08 1.68
CA ALA A 8 -23.39 -16.02 0.69
C ALA A 8 -22.31 -16.41 -0.34
N LEU A 9 -22.72 -16.54 -1.60
CA LEU A 9 -21.83 -16.76 -2.74
C LEU A 9 -20.89 -15.56 -2.82
N VAL A 10 -19.72 -15.68 -2.20
CA VAL A 10 -18.59 -14.82 -2.53
C VAL A 10 -18.21 -15.20 -3.95
N ALA A 11 -18.44 -14.30 -4.91
CA ALA A 11 -18.14 -14.55 -6.31
C ALA A 11 -16.72 -15.13 -6.44
N GLU A 12 -16.62 -16.33 -7.00
CA GLU A 12 -15.35 -16.91 -7.39
C GLU A 12 -14.86 -16.18 -8.64
N LEU A 13 -13.59 -15.76 -8.63
CA LEU A 13 -12.98 -15.12 -9.80
C LEU A 13 -12.82 -16.18 -10.89
N MET A 14 -13.67 -16.10 -11.91
CA MET A 14 -13.57 -16.93 -13.12
C MET A 14 -12.68 -16.23 -14.14
N MET A 15 -11.86 -17.01 -14.84
CA MET A 15 -10.99 -16.50 -15.90
C MET A 15 -11.24 -17.32 -17.15
N PHE A 16 -11.34 -16.66 -18.30
CA PHE A 16 -11.59 -17.29 -19.59
C PHE A 16 -10.47 -16.95 -20.57
N ARG A 17 -10.14 -17.89 -21.46
CA ARG A 17 -9.22 -17.68 -22.59
C ARG A 17 -9.99 -17.89 -23.88
N ARG A 18 -9.77 -16.99 -24.85
CA ARG A 18 -10.27 -17.18 -26.22
C ARG A 18 -9.49 -18.28 -26.92
N ASP A 19 -10.18 -19.31 -27.40
CA ASP A 19 -9.60 -20.36 -28.21
C ASP A 19 -9.39 -19.90 -29.68
N ALA A 20 -8.83 -20.78 -30.51
CA ALA A 20 -8.58 -20.49 -31.93
C ALA A 20 -9.87 -20.26 -32.73
N ASP A 21 -11.01 -20.78 -32.26
CA ASP A 21 -12.33 -20.60 -32.86
C ASP A 21 -13.03 -19.32 -32.35
N GLY A 22 -12.36 -18.56 -31.48
CA GLY A 22 -12.86 -17.31 -30.89
C GLY A 22 -13.86 -17.50 -29.76
N ARG A 23 -14.01 -18.72 -29.22
CA ARG A 23 -14.90 -19.04 -28.10
C ARG A 23 -14.19 -18.82 -26.76
N ASP A 24 -14.95 -18.37 -25.77
CA ASP A 24 -14.46 -18.25 -24.40
C ASP A 24 -14.48 -19.61 -23.71
N VAL A 25 -13.29 -20.08 -23.30
CA VAL A 25 -13.11 -21.32 -22.55
C VAL A 25 -12.65 -20.97 -21.14
N GLU A 26 -13.38 -21.43 -20.14
CA GLU A 26 -13.03 -21.20 -18.73
C GLU A 26 -11.70 -21.90 -18.41
N LEU A 27 -10.79 -21.17 -17.76
CA LEU A 27 -9.55 -21.70 -17.23
C LEU A 27 -9.82 -22.34 -15.87
N SER A 28 -9.45 -23.61 -15.72
CA SER A 28 -9.54 -24.28 -14.44
C SER A 28 -8.69 -23.55 -13.40
N SER A 29 -9.27 -23.27 -12.23
CA SER A 29 -8.56 -22.64 -11.11
C SER A 29 -8.18 -23.67 -10.04
N SER A 30 -7.05 -23.43 -9.37
CA SER A 30 -6.51 -24.28 -8.31
C SER A 30 -5.68 -23.46 -7.30
N THR A 31 -5.13 -24.16 -6.30
CA THR A 31 -4.20 -23.62 -5.31
C THR A 31 -2.83 -24.29 -5.48
N VAL A 32 -1.77 -23.67 -4.94
CA VAL A 32 -0.43 -24.27 -4.99
C VAL A 32 -0.35 -25.58 -4.22
N ALA A 33 0.54 -26.48 -4.62
CA ALA A 33 0.75 -27.72 -3.89
C ALA A 33 1.38 -27.46 -2.52
N LEU A 34 2.34 -26.53 -2.47
CA LEU A 34 3.07 -26.11 -1.27
C LEU A 34 3.06 -24.59 -1.14
N GLU A 35 2.92 -24.09 0.08
CA GLU A 35 2.91 -22.65 0.40
C GLU A 35 4.17 -21.91 -0.09
N VAL A 36 5.34 -22.56 0.06
CA VAL A 36 6.63 -22.02 -0.39
C VAL A 36 6.69 -21.76 -1.91
N GLU A 37 5.87 -22.46 -2.71
CA GLU A 37 5.79 -22.21 -4.15
C GLU A 37 5.12 -20.87 -4.45
N LEU A 38 4.03 -20.57 -3.73
CA LEU A 38 3.35 -19.27 -3.82
C LEU A 38 4.27 -18.16 -3.34
N GLN A 39 4.90 -18.35 -2.19
CA GLN A 39 5.85 -17.39 -1.62
C GLN A 39 6.95 -17.03 -2.61
N ARG A 40 7.70 -18.02 -3.12
CA ARG A 40 8.78 -17.78 -4.10
C ARG A 40 8.30 -17.07 -5.35
N ARG A 41 7.10 -17.42 -5.82
CA ARG A 41 6.51 -16.83 -7.02
C ARG A 41 6.16 -15.35 -6.81
N VAL A 42 5.59 -15.02 -5.65
CA VAL A 42 5.26 -13.63 -5.30
C VAL A 42 6.54 -12.85 -5.00
N GLU A 43 7.50 -13.41 -4.26
CA GLU A 43 8.80 -12.80 -3.97
C GLU A 43 9.57 -12.42 -5.26
N ALA A 44 9.54 -13.29 -6.29
CA ALA A 44 10.20 -13.05 -7.56
C ALA A 44 9.63 -11.86 -8.36
N GLY A 45 8.38 -11.48 -8.13
CA GLY A 45 7.70 -10.35 -8.76
C GLY A 45 7.17 -9.33 -7.76
N LEU A 46 7.76 -9.28 -6.56
CA LEU A 46 7.13 -8.64 -5.40
C LEU A 46 6.90 -7.14 -5.60
N GLU A 47 7.87 -6.48 -6.22
CA GLU A 47 7.81 -5.06 -6.52
C GLU A 47 6.75 -4.76 -7.59
N GLN A 48 6.66 -5.59 -8.62
CA GLN A 48 5.69 -5.42 -9.71
C GLN A 48 4.26 -5.75 -9.25
N MET A 49 4.09 -6.81 -8.45
CA MET A 49 2.78 -7.32 -8.04
C MET A 49 2.17 -6.53 -6.87
N LEU A 50 3.00 -6.08 -5.92
CA LEU A 50 2.52 -5.52 -4.64
C LEU A 50 3.16 -4.18 -4.27
N GLY A 51 4.09 -3.65 -5.08
CA GLY A 51 4.74 -2.37 -4.80
C GLY A 51 5.67 -2.45 -3.59
N ILE A 52 6.27 -3.62 -3.37
CA ILE A 52 7.10 -3.91 -2.21
C ILE A 52 8.49 -4.32 -2.68
N ARG A 53 9.52 -3.59 -2.21
CA ARG A 53 10.91 -3.99 -2.41
C ARG A 53 11.27 -5.07 -1.40
N PHE A 54 11.77 -6.19 -1.92
CA PHE A 54 12.13 -7.37 -1.12
C PHE A 54 13.30 -7.09 -0.16
N LEU A 55 13.21 -7.59 1.07
CA LEU A 55 14.29 -7.51 2.07
C LEU A 55 14.82 -8.88 2.49
N ALA A 56 13.92 -9.79 2.86
CA ALA A 56 14.29 -11.12 3.31
C ALA A 56 13.13 -12.11 3.19
N SER A 57 13.48 -13.39 3.06
CA SER A 57 12.57 -14.52 3.09
C SER A 57 12.84 -15.37 4.35
N GLU A 58 11.81 -15.99 4.91
CA GLU A 58 11.88 -16.88 6.08
C GLU A 58 12.64 -16.26 7.28
N TYR A 59 12.35 -15.00 7.59
CA TYR A 59 13.07 -14.21 8.58
C TYR A 59 12.74 -14.63 10.01
N ALA A 60 13.74 -15.11 10.76
CA ALA A 60 13.55 -15.53 12.15
C ALA A 60 13.38 -14.32 13.08
N THR A 61 12.32 -14.30 13.89
CA THR A 61 12.01 -13.17 14.80
C THR A 61 12.71 -13.27 16.18
N GLY A 62 13.75 -14.09 16.24
CA GLY A 62 14.53 -14.33 17.45
C GLY A 62 13.80 -15.10 18.59
N PRO A 63 14.52 -15.37 19.70
CA PRO A 63 14.06 -16.21 20.81
C PRO A 63 12.83 -15.72 21.59
N TRP A 64 12.54 -14.42 21.54
CA TRP A 64 11.45 -13.78 22.30
C TRP A 64 10.10 -13.90 21.58
N HIS A 65 10.07 -13.66 20.27
CA HIS A 65 8.85 -13.78 19.46
C HIS A 65 8.67 -15.19 18.88
N ARG A 66 9.74 -15.98 18.76
CA ARG A 66 9.75 -17.41 18.35
C ARG A 66 8.97 -17.72 17.06
N GLY A 67 8.85 -16.73 16.18
CA GLY A 67 8.21 -16.84 14.89
C GLY A 67 9.21 -16.85 13.74
N ARG A 68 8.67 -17.02 12.55
CA ARG A 68 9.39 -16.90 11.29
C ARG A 68 8.47 -16.16 10.32
N ILE A 69 8.88 -14.97 9.93
CA ILE A 69 8.14 -14.15 8.97
C ILE A 69 8.45 -14.66 7.58
N ASP A 70 7.43 -14.98 6.78
CA ASP A 70 7.64 -15.53 5.44
C ASP A 70 8.39 -14.53 4.55
N THR A 71 7.94 -13.27 4.50
CA THR A 71 8.65 -12.23 3.72
C THR A 71 8.64 -10.89 4.44
N LEU A 72 9.79 -10.22 4.44
CA LEU A 72 9.95 -8.82 4.81
C LEU A 72 10.18 -7.97 3.56
N GLY A 73 9.61 -6.76 3.57
CA GLY A 73 9.77 -5.80 2.49
C GLY A 73 9.60 -4.35 2.92
N LEU A 74 9.83 -3.43 2.00
CA LEU A 74 9.61 -2.00 2.16
C LEU A 74 8.73 -1.49 1.01
N ASP A 75 7.56 -0.93 1.32
CA ASP A 75 6.64 -0.47 0.26
C ASP A 75 7.08 0.83 -0.41
N GLU A 76 6.34 1.20 -1.45
CA GLU A 76 6.45 2.43 -2.23
C GLU A 76 6.42 3.72 -1.41
N ASN A 77 5.82 3.69 -0.21
CA ASN A 77 5.71 4.84 0.68
C ASN A 77 6.79 4.84 1.79
N GLY A 78 7.69 3.85 1.77
CA GLY A 78 8.70 3.65 2.81
C GLY A 78 8.16 2.93 4.05
N SER A 79 6.94 2.40 4.03
CA SER A 79 6.41 1.65 5.17
C SER A 79 7.03 0.26 5.25
N PRO A 80 7.46 -0.19 6.45
CA PRO A 80 7.82 -1.59 6.68
C PRO A 80 6.68 -2.53 6.33
N VAL A 81 7.00 -3.64 5.66
CA VAL A 81 6.01 -4.65 5.24
C VAL A 81 6.38 -6.03 5.73
N VAL A 82 5.37 -6.73 6.25
CA VAL A 82 5.39 -8.16 6.56
C VAL A 82 4.38 -8.85 5.66
N ILE A 83 4.75 -9.99 5.09
CA ILE A 83 3.85 -10.84 4.31
C ILE A 83 3.79 -12.23 4.94
N GLU A 84 2.58 -12.76 5.07
CA GLU A 84 2.32 -14.15 5.46
C GLU A 84 1.53 -14.83 4.35
N PHE A 85 1.95 -16.04 3.99
CA PHE A 85 1.29 -16.87 3.00
C PHE A 85 0.47 -17.97 3.67
N LYS A 86 -0.65 -18.33 3.05
CA LYS A 86 -1.44 -19.50 3.42
C LYS A 86 -1.87 -20.26 2.18
N LYS A 87 -1.50 -21.54 2.08
CA LYS A 87 -1.99 -22.40 0.98
C LYS A 87 -3.53 -22.41 0.89
N GLY A 88 -4.21 -22.51 2.03
CA GLY A 88 -5.67 -22.64 2.11
C GLY A 88 -6.35 -21.51 2.88
N SER A 89 -7.64 -21.70 3.19
CA SER A 89 -8.37 -20.88 4.17
C SER A 89 -8.06 -21.41 5.58
N GLY A 90 -6.95 -20.98 6.17
CA GLY A 90 -6.51 -21.43 7.50
C GLY A 90 -6.99 -20.50 8.61
N SER A 91 -7.26 -21.05 9.80
CA SER A 91 -7.41 -20.25 11.02
C SER A 91 -6.05 -19.69 11.46
N GLY A 92 -6.06 -18.51 12.09
CA GLY A 92 -4.87 -17.95 12.76
C GLY A 92 -4.01 -17.00 11.92
N VAL A 93 -4.38 -16.71 10.67
CA VAL A 93 -3.68 -15.68 9.87
C VAL A 93 -3.67 -14.33 10.60
N MET A 94 -4.76 -14.02 11.29
CA MET A 94 -4.87 -12.78 12.06
C MET A 94 -4.00 -12.76 13.31
N SER A 95 -3.86 -13.89 14.02
CA SER A 95 -2.98 -13.95 15.20
C SER A 95 -1.51 -13.82 14.81
N GLN A 96 -1.09 -14.37 13.67
CA GLN A 96 0.27 -14.20 13.16
C GLN A 96 0.52 -12.77 12.70
N ALA A 97 -0.43 -12.18 11.96
CA ALA A 97 -0.38 -10.78 11.56
C ALA A 97 -0.09 -9.84 12.74
N VAL A 98 -0.91 -9.93 13.80
CA VAL A 98 -0.74 -9.10 15.01
C VAL A 98 0.61 -9.38 15.70
N SER A 99 1.03 -10.66 15.76
CA SER A 99 2.32 -11.03 16.35
C SER A 99 3.50 -10.41 15.60
N TYR A 100 3.47 -10.41 14.26
CA TYR A 100 4.58 -9.87 13.46
C TYR A 100 4.58 -8.35 13.41
N LEU A 101 3.41 -7.72 13.45
CA LEU A 101 3.31 -6.27 13.64
C LEU A 101 3.90 -5.87 14.99
N SER A 102 3.62 -6.63 16.06
CA SER A 102 4.26 -6.43 17.37
C SER A 102 5.77 -6.64 17.32
N TRP A 103 6.27 -7.59 16.51
CA TRP A 103 7.70 -7.76 16.28
C TRP A 103 8.30 -6.51 15.63
N LEU A 104 7.70 -5.99 14.54
CA LEU A 104 8.17 -4.78 13.85
C LEU A 104 8.29 -3.58 14.79
N GLU A 105 7.32 -3.40 15.69
CA GLU A 105 7.37 -2.34 16.71
C GLU A 105 8.59 -2.45 17.63
N SER A 106 8.94 -3.68 18.03
CA SER A 106 10.07 -3.94 18.93
C SER A 106 11.44 -4.01 18.23
N ALA A 107 11.45 -4.28 16.92
CA ALA A 107 12.64 -4.63 16.15
C ALA A 107 13.05 -3.54 15.13
N GLN A 108 12.66 -2.28 15.36
CA GLN A 108 12.91 -1.20 14.39
C GLN A 108 14.37 -1.05 13.96
N HIS A 109 15.31 -1.13 14.91
CA HIS A 109 16.75 -1.05 14.64
C HIS A 109 17.25 -2.22 13.78
N GLU A 110 16.72 -3.42 14.04
CA GLU A 110 17.07 -4.64 13.30
C GLU A 110 16.55 -4.56 11.86
N PHE A 111 15.31 -4.14 11.68
CA PHE A 111 14.70 -3.93 10.37
C PHE A 111 15.38 -2.77 9.60
N GLU A 112 15.71 -1.65 10.26
CA GLU A 112 16.46 -0.56 9.63
C GLU A 112 17.84 -1.02 9.16
N ALA A 113 18.53 -1.84 9.96
CA ALA A 113 19.80 -2.44 9.56
C ALA A 113 19.64 -3.34 8.33
N LEU A 114 18.55 -4.12 8.25
CA LEU A 114 18.21 -4.94 7.10
C LEU A 114 17.94 -4.09 5.85
N VAL A 115 17.13 -3.03 5.96
CA VAL A 115 16.87 -2.08 4.86
C VAL A 115 18.16 -1.44 4.38
N ARG A 116 19.01 -0.96 5.30
CA ARG A 116 20.30 -0.36 4.96
C ARG A 116 21.19 -1.33 4.19
N LYS A 117 21.21 -2.60 4.61
CA LYS A 117 22.00 -3.66 3.98
C LYS A 117 21.52 -4.01 2.57
N VAL A 118 20.20 -4.08 2.36
CA VAL A 118 19.60 -4.59 1.11
C VAL A 118 19.30 -3.47 0.11
N LEU A 119 18.77 -2.34 0.58
CA LEU A 119 18.28 -1.22 -0.25
C LEU A 119 19.12 0.06 -0.11
N GLY A 120 20.13 0.06 0.76
CA GLY A 120 21.05 1.19 0.95
C GLY A 120 20.59 2.22 1.98
N VAL A 121 21.45 3.21 2.21
CA VAL A 121 21.28 4.20 3.30
C VAL A 121 20.09 5.12 3.07
N GLU A 122 19.85 5.53 1.83
CA GLU A 122 18.74 6.44 1.48
C GLU A 122 17.38 5.81 1.82
N ALA A 123 17.20 4.53 1.46
CA ALA A 123 15.99 3.79 1.80
C ALA A 123 15.82 3.63 3.32
N ALA A 124 16.91 3.42 4.06
CA ALA A 124 16.86 3.29 5.52
C ALA A 124 16.47 4.59 6.23
N VAL A 125 16.90 5.74 5.71
CA VAL A 125 16.51 7.06 6.23
C VAL A 125 15.06 7.41 5.89
N ALA A 126 14.55 6.89 4.77
CA ALA A 126 13.20 7.13 4.29
C ALA A 126 12.12 6.23 4.92
N ILE A 127 12.47 5.34 5.87
CA ILE A 127 11.50 4.43 6.50
C ILE A 127 10.41 5.23 7.24
N ASP A 128 9.17 4.92 6.93
CA ASP A 128 7.99 5.47 7.60
C ASP A 128 7.37 4.44 8.56
N TRP A 129 7.73 4.56 9.83
CA TRP A 129 7.24 3.70 10.91
C TRP A 129 5.78 3.96 11.31
N ARG A 130 5.13 5.01 10.78
CA ARG A 130 3.79 5.41 11.26
C ARG A 130 2.69 4.43 10.89
N ARG A 131 2.82 3.75 9.76
CA ARG A 131 1.82 2.81 9.24
C ARG A 131 2.49 1.60 8.59
N PRO A 132 3.08 0.68 9.39
CA PRO A 132 3.53 -0.60 8.88
C PRO A 132 2.38 -1.36 8.21
N ARG A 133 2.70 -2.13 7.18
CA ARG A 133 1.74 -2.88 6.37
C ARG A 133 1.90 -4.37 6.64
N MET A 134 0.80 -5.05 6.93
CA MET A 134 0.72 -6.50 6.89
C MET A 134 -0.01 -6.92 5.61
N VAL A 135 0.50 -7.91 4.90
CA VAL A 135 -0.17 -8.52 3.75
C VAL A 135 -0.36 -10.02 4.01
N CYS A 136 -1.61 -10.45 4.11
CA CYS A 136 -1.95 -11.87 4.23
C CYS A 136 -2.37 -12.39 2.85
N ILE A 137 -1.66 -13.38 2.30
CA ILE A 137 -1.95 -13.94 0.98
C ILE A 137 -2.46 -15.38 1.13
N ALA A 138 -3.74 -15.62 0.84
CA ALA A 138 -4.37 -16.92 1.08
C ALA A 138 -5.32 -17.36 -0.03
N ALA A 139 -5.67 -18.66 -0.07
CA ALA A 139 -6.71 -19.12 -1.00
C ALA A 139 -8.12 -18.65 -0.58
N GLY A 140 -8.30 -18.24 0.66
CA GLY A 140 -9.56 -17.69 1.12
C GLY A 140 -9.45 -17.20 2.55
N PHE A 141 -10.42 -16.38 2.93
CA PHE A 141 -10.55 -15.81 4.26
C PHE A 141 -11.96 -16.10 4.75
N SER A 142 -12.10 -16.42 6.03
CA SER A 142 -13.42 -16.58 6.63
C SER A 142 -14.10 -15.23 6.76
N HIS A 143 -15.43 -15.23 6.92
CA HIS A 143 -16.17 -14.02 7.26
C HIS A 143 -15.62 -13.34 8.52
N HIS A 144 -15.16 -14.12 9.51
CA HIS A 144 -14.60 -13.59 10.75
C HIS A 144 -13.28 -12.86 10.51
N ASP A 145 -12.40 -13.37 9.64
CA ASP A 145 -11.14 -12.70 9.30
C ASP A 145 -11.41 -11.33 8.66
N ARG A 146 -12.37 -11.27 7.73
CA ARG A 146 -12.79 -10.03 7.06
C ARG A 146 -13.40 -9.02 8.03
N VAL A 147 -14.24 -9.46 8.95
CA VAL A 147 -14.79 -8.57 9.98
C VAL A 147 -13.70 -8.10 10.95
N ALA A 148 -12.78 -8.99 11.33
CA ALA A 148 -11.71 -8.66 12.28
C ALA A 148 -10.75 -7.61 11.70
N VAL A 149 -10.38 -7.71 10.42
CA VAL A 149 -9.45 -6.78 9.79
C VAL A 149 -9.96 -5.34 9.89
N GLN A 150 -11.25 -5.12 9.63
CA GLN A 150 -11.89 -3.79 9.70
C GLN A 150 -11.95 -3.18 11.11
N ARG A 151 -11.65 -3.95 12.16
CA ARG A 151 -11.65 -3.49 13.55
C ARG A 151 -10.25 -3.18 14.07
N LEU A 152 -9.22 -3.57 13.34
CA LEU A 152 -7.84 -3.38 13.77
C LEU A 152 -7.35 -1.98 13.35
N PRO A 153 -6.60 -1.29 14.22
CA PRO A 153 -5.99 -0.01 13.87
C PRO A 153 -4.82 -0.17 12.90
N GLU A 154 -4.21 -1.36 12.81
CA GLU A 154 -3.09 -1.64 11.91
C GLU A 154 -3.55 -1.82 10.46
N ARG A 155 -2.69 -1.47 9.50
CA ARG A 155 -2.99 -1.69 8.07
C ARG A 155 -2.72 -3.15 7.71
N ILE A 156 -3.79 -3.89 7.46
CA ILE A 156 -3.73 -5.31 7.09
C ILE A 156 -4.51 -5.50 5.78
N ASP A 157 -3.82 -5.99 4.76
CA ASP A 157 -4.38 -6.33 3.45
C ASP A 157 -4.64 -7.84 3.39
N LEU A 158 -5.88 -8.23 3.09
CA LEU A 158 -6.27 -9.61 2.83
C LEU A 158 -6.30 -9.84 1.32
N VAL A 159 -5.30 -10.55 0.80
CA VAL A 159 -5.15 -10.83 -0.64
C VAL A 159 -5.47 -12.28 -0.92
N ARG A 160 -6.46 -12.52 -1.78
CA ARG A 160 -6.78 -13.86 -2.27
C ARG A 160 -5.92 -14.19 -3.49
N TYR A 161 -5.32 -15.37 -3.51
CA TYR A 161 -4.65 -15.89 -4.69
C TYR A 161 -5.42 -17.01 -5.38
N ARG A 162 -5.26 -17.15 -6.70
CA ARG A 162 -5.68 -18.32 -7.49
C ARG A 162 -4.62 -18.65 -8.53
N ILE A 163 -4.37 -19.94 -8.75
CA ILE A 163 -3.56 -20.42 -9.87
C ILE A 163 -4.51 -20.87 -10.98
N PHE A 164 -4.33 -20.38 -12.20
CA PHE A 164 -5.09 -20.85 -13.36
C PHE A 164 -4.19 -21.68 -14.28
N GLU A 165 -4.84 -22.43 -15.17
CA GLU A 165 -4.17 -23.17 -16.24
C GLU A 165 -3.17 -22.29 -17.01
N GLY A 166 -2.08 -22.88 -17.50
CA GLY A 166 -0.98 -22.14 -18.12
C GLY A 166 -0.06 -21.46 -17.10
N GLY A 167 -0.23 -21.77 -15.80
CA GLY A 167 0.60 -21.25 -14.74
C GLY A 167 0.32 -19.78 -14.46
N LEU A 168 -0.88 -19.26 -14.71
CA LEU A 168 -1.24 -17.87 -14.39
C LEU A 168 -1.51 -17.73 -12.87
N LEU A 169 -1.17 -16.58 -12.29
CA LEU A 169 -1.45 -16.25 -10.89
C LEU A 169 -2.35 -15.03 -10.85
N GLY A 170 -3.52 -15.18 -10.25
CA GLY A 170 -4.38 -14.05 -9.88
C GLY A 170 -4.15 -13.67 -8.43
N LEU A 171 -4.04 -12.36 -8.18
CA LEU A 171 -4.05 -11.76 -6.85
C LEU A 171 -5.21 -10.76 -6.78
N LEU A 172 -6.04 -10.89 -5.75
CA LEU A 172 -7.22 -10.04 -5.56
C LEU A 172 -7.21 -9.50 -4.13
N LEU A 173 -7.17 -8.19 -3.97
CA LEU A 173 -7.43 -7.57 -2.68
C LEU A 173 -8.90 -7.82 -2.30
N VAL A 174 -9.13 -8.54 -1.21
CA VAL A 174 -10.47 -8.89 -0.73
C VAL A 174 -10.97 -7.88 0.28
N ASP A 175 -10.06 -7.36 1.10
CA ASP A 175 -10.35 -6.49 2.20
C ASP A 175 -9.06 -5.76 2.60
N SER A 176 -9.16 -4.50 3.00
CA SER A 176 -8.05 -3.75 3.59
C SER A 176 -8.58 -2.85 4.69
N ALA A 177 -7.91 -2.85 5.83
CA ALA A 177 -8.18 -1.90 6.89
C ALA A 177 -7.40 -0.61 6.61
N PRO A 178 -8.06 0.56 6.40
CA PRO A 178 -7.39 1.83 6.28
C PRO A 178 -6.90 2.24 7.67
N GLY A 179 -5.82 1.63 8.17
CA GLY A 179 -5.42 1.65 9.57
C GLY A 179 -5.57 3.05 10.19
N PHE A 180 -6.42 3.21 11.19
CA PHE A 180 -6.79 4.53 11.70
C PHE A 180 -5.52 5.29 12.13
N ALA A 181 -5.43 6.59 11.79
CA ALA A 181 -4.39 7.47 12.32
C ALA A 181 -4.62 7.68 13.84
N GLY A 182 -4.26 6.68 14.63
CA GLY A 182 -4.27 6.72 16.08
C GLY A 182 -3.09 7.56 16.58
N ALA A 183 -3.40 8.57 17.38
CA ALA A 183 -2.45 9.48 17.99
C ALA A 183 -1.24 8.75 18.61
N THR A 184 -0.06 9.26 18.29
CA THR A 184 1.24 8.97 18.89
C THR A 184 1.18 8.49 20.34
N SER A 185 1.39 7.20 20.55
CA SER A 185 1.81 6.66 21.85
C SER A 185 3.30 6.94 22.04
N SER A 186 3.68 8.20 22.25
CA SER A 186 4.99 8.50 22.84
C SER A 186 4.92 8.18 24.34
N ARG A 187 5.20 6.93 24.72
CA ARG A 187 5.48 6.61 26.13
C ARG A 187 6.82 7.23 26.48
N ARG A 188 6.76 8.43 27.06
CA ARG A 188 7.86 9.07 27.80
C ARG A 188 8.42 8.07 28.81
N SER A 189 9.69 7.74 28.64
CA SER A 189 10.57 7.25 29.69
C SER A 189 10.46 8.17 30.91
N ARG A 190 10.08 7.58 32.04
CA ARG A 190 10.27 8.17 33.36
C ARG A 190 11.77 8.20 33.64
N GLU A 191 12.32 9.38 33.86
CA GLU A 191 13.49 9.55 34.74
C GLU A 191 13.53 10.96 35.32
N ARG A 192 14.24 11.08 36.43
CA ARG A 192 13.91 11.86 37.64
C ARG A 192 14.12 13.38 37.56
N ALA A 193 13.41 14.04 38.48
CA ALA A 193 13.45 15.46 38.80
C ALA A 193 14.76 15.93 39.47
N THR A 194 15.20 17.14 39.13
CA THR A 194 15.72 18.18 40.05
C THR A 194 15.54 19.56 39.39
N GLY A 195 15.00 20.53 40.13
CA GLY A 195 14.52 21.83 39.60
C GLY A 195 15.57 22.94 39.47
N VAL A 196 15.15 24.07 38.89
CA VAL A 196 14.99 25.43 39.46
C VAL A 196 14.57 26.36 38.28
N GLY A 197 13.68 27.32 38.56
CA GLY A 197 12.81 27.95 37.57
C GLY A 197 13.39 29.04 36.64
N SER A 198 12.62 29.31 35.60
CA SER A 198 12.55 30.57 34.85
C SER A 198 11.22 30.65 34.07
N ALA A 199 10.73 31.87 33.90
CA ALA A 199 9.40 32.28 33.44
C ALA A 199 8.90 31.63 32.12
N PRO A 200 7.57 31.54 31.88
CA PRO A 200 7.04 30.88 30.70
C PRO A 200 7.24 31.77 29.47
N ALA A 201 8.28 31.50 28.70
CA ALA A 201 8.31 31.88 27.29
C ALA A 201 7.22 31.07 26.58
N ALA A 202 6.26 31.77 25.98
CA ALA A 202 5.24 31.14 25.13
C ALA A 202 5.96 30.26 24.09
N PRO A 203 5.65 28.95 24.01
CA PRO A 203 6.24 28.12 22.99
C PRO A 203 5.70 28.61 21.66
N VAL A 204 6.55 29.27 20.88
CA VAL A 204 6.33 29.51 19.47
C VAL A 204 6.27 28.13 18.83
N THR A 205 5.06 27.60 18.73
CA THR A 205 4.80 26.33 18.06
C THR A 205 5.19 26.55 16.61
N PRO A 206 6.22 25.89 16.06
CA PRO A 206 6.38 25.88 14.62
C PRO A 206 5.08 25.30 14.05
N PRO A 207 4.47 25.89 13.01
CA PRO A 207 3.26 25.34 12.44
C PRO A 207 3.56 23.90 12.03
N SER A 208 2.79 22.97 12.59
CA SER A 208 2.77 21.59 12.14
C SER A 208 2.35 21.60 10.68
N ALA A 209 3.31 21.59 9.76
CA ALA A 209 3.09 21.27 8.36
C ALA A 209 2.80 19.76 8.28
N GLY A 210 1.63 19.38 8.79
CA GLY A 210 1.02 18.09 8.56
C GLY A 210 0.23 18.18 7.27
N VAL A 211 0.60 17.35 6.29
CA VAL A 211 -0.33 17.03 5.20
C VAL A 211 -1.55 16.37 5.81
N GLY A 212 -2.71 16.91 5.45
CA GLY A 212 -4.01 16.69 6.10
C GLY A 212 -4.96 17.88 5.90
N LEU A 213 -4.45 19.06 5.54
CA LEU A 213 -5.25 20.20 5.13
C LEU A 213 -4.98 20.52 3.65
N VAL A 214 -5.97 20.25 2.81
CA VAL A 214 -6.02 20.72 1.43
C VAL A 214 -6.00 22.26 1.46
N PRO A 215 -5.08 22.94 0.76
CA PRO A 215 -5.05 24.40 0.72
C PRO A 215 -6.38 24.96 0.23
N GLU A 216 -6.86 26.03 0.86
CA GLU A 216 -8.19 26.59 0.55
C GLU A 216 -8.35 26.96 -0.93
N CYS A 217 -7.33 27.55 -1.55
CA CYS A 217 -7.32 27.90 -2.97
C CYS A 217 -7.35 26.71 -3.94
N LEU A 218 -7.10 25.48 -3.46
CA LEU A 218 -7.06 24.27 -4.27
C LEU A 218 -8.18 23.29 -3.91
N ARG A 219 -9.07 23.66 -2.99
CA ARG A 219 -10.05 22.74 -2.42
C ARG A 219 -11.00 22.16 -3.47
N ASP A 220 -11.56 23.01 -4.31
CA ASP A 220 -12.54 22.59 -5.31
C ASP A 220 -11.88 21.74 -6.40
N LEU A 221 -10.73 22.19 -6.93
CA LEU A 221 -9.96 21.43 -7.91
C LEU A 221 -9.51 20.06 -7.35
N TYR A 222 -9.15 20.00 -6.07
CA TYR A 222 -8.81 18.73 -5.43
C TYR A 222 -10.02 17.83 -5.26
N ALA A 223 -11.19 18.36 -4.90
CA ALA A 223 -12.40 17.54 -4.79
C ALA A 223 -12.75 16.89 -6.13
N GLU A 224 -12.71 17.63 -7.23
CA GLU A 224 -12.92 17.08 -8.57
C GLU A 224 -11.85 16.05 -8.96
N LEU A 225 -10.58 16.29 -8.59
CA LEU A 225 -9.50 15.34 -8.82
C LEU A 225 -9.69 14.05 -7.98
N ASP A 226 -10.06 14.18 -6.70
CA ASP A 226 -10.31 13.05 -5.80
C ASP A 226 -11.44 12.17 -6.34
N ASP A 227 -12.53 12.77 -6.80
CA ASP A 227 -13.63 12.07 -7.48
C ASP A 227 -13.12 11.34 -8.74
N ALA A 228 -12.31 12.00 -9.56
CA ALA A 228 -11.75 11.41 -10.77
C ALA A 228 -10.80 10.22 -10.50
N LEU A 229 -10.03 10.28 -9.41
CA LEU A 229 -9.10 9.23 -9.00
C LEU A 229 -9.81 8.06 -8.28
N THR A 230 -10.89 8.32 -7.55
CA THR A 230 -11.65 7.30 -6.80
C THR A 230 -12.77 6.65 -7.62
N ALA A 231 -13.13 7.21 -8.79
CA ALA A 231 -14.12 6.62 -9.71
C ALA A 231 -13.71 5.23 -10.27
N TRP A 232 -12.45 4.81 -10.09
CA TRP A 232 -11.88 3.56 -10.62
C TRP A 232 -12.11 2.34 -9.73
N GLY A 233 -13.16 2.33 -8.90
CA GLY A 233 -13.54 1.23 -8.04
C GLY A 233 -12.88 1.28 -6.66
N GLU A 234 -12.38 0.15 -6.17
CA GLU A 234 -11.75 0.06 -4.85
C GLU A 234 -10.34 0.67 -4.88
N VAL A 235 -10.26 1.96 -4.56
CA VAL A 235 -9.01 2.73 -4.43
C VAL A 235 -8.84 3.15 -2.98
N GLU A 236 -7.72 2.77 -2.36
CA GLU A 236 -7.33 3.26 -1.03
C GLU A 236 -6.69 4.64 -1.17
N VAL A 237 -7.22 5.61 -0.41
CA VAL A 237 -6.65 6.96 -0.30
C VAL A 237 -5.88 7.07 1.01
N ALA A 238 -4.56 7.27 0.91
CA ALA A 238 -3.66 7.31 2.05
C ALA A 238 -2.96 8.69 2.15
N PRO A 239 -3.41 9.56 3.07
CA PRO A 239 -2.69 10.78 3.40
C PRO A 239 -1.35 10.44 4.08
N LEU A 240 -0.25 10.83 3.44
CA LEU A 240 1.10 10.66 3.96
C LEU A 240 1.65 12.01 4.42
N ARG A 241 2.92 12.05 4.86
CA ARG A 241 3.50 13.27 5.42
C ARG A 241 3.58 14.42 4.42
N HIS A 242 3.78 14.10 3.14
CA HIS A 242 4.10 15.08 2.10
C HIS A 242 3.15 15.06 0.91
N TYR A 243 2.40 13.98 0.70
CA TYR A 243 1.49 13.80 -0.44
C TYR A 243 0.34 12.87 -0.04
N ILE A 244 -0.65 12.75 -0.91
CA ILE A 244 -1.75 11.78 -0.77
C ILE A 244 -1.53 10.69 -1.81
N ALA A 245 -1.46 9.43 -1.38
CA ALA A 245 -1.33 8.29 -2.29
C ALA A 245 -2.72 7.72 -2.60
N TYR A 246 -2.96 7.42 -3.87
CA TYR A 246 -4.11 6.68 -4.38
C TYR A 246 -3.60 5.34 -4.86
N ARG A 247 -4.05 4.26 -4.22
CA ARG A 247 -3.45 2.94 -4.43
C ARG A 247 -4.47 1.82 -4.50
N ARG A 248 -4.07 0.76 -5.19
CA ARG A 248 -4.66 -0.57 -5.11
C ARG A 248 -3.66 -1.47 -4.37
N LEU A 249 -3.26 -2.60 -4.96
CA LEU A 249 -2.12 -3.37 -4.47
C LEU A 249 -0.81 -2.55 -4.54
N VAL A 250 -0.69 -1.71 -5.58
CA VAL A 250 0.39 -0.74 -5.83
C VAL A 250 -0.15 0.69 -5.82
N ASN A 251 0.73 1.67 -5.59
CA ASN A 251 0.38 3.08 -5.80
C ASN A 251 0.14 3.36 -7.29
N VAL A 252 -0.98 4.02 -7.60
CA VAL A 252 -1.37 4.38 -8.96
C VAL A 252 -1.14 5.88 -9.20
N ALA A 253 -1.48 6.71 -8.21
CA ALA A 253 -1.27 8.15 -8.27
C ALA A 253 -0.78 8.73 -6.94
N SER A 254 0.01 9.80 -7.01
CA SER A 254 0.43 10.59 -5.85
C SER A 254 0.09 12.07 -6.06
N VAL A 255 -0.63 12.66 -5.13
CA VAL A 255 -1.11 14.04 -5.20
C VAL A 255 -0.32 14.95 -4.24
N LEU A 256 0.28 16.00 -4.80
CA LEU A 256 1.10 16.97 -4.07
C LEU A 256 0.61 18.40 -4.35
N PHE A 257 0.35 19.16 -3.29
CA PHE A 257 -0.13 20.54 -3.41
C PHE A 257 1.00 21.56 -3.57
N ARG A 258 0.85 22.50 -4.51
CA ARG A 258 1.75 23.64 -4.73
C ARG A 258 0.96 24.96 -4.65
N PRO A 259 0.46 25.35 -3.45
CA PRO A 259 -0.42 26.52 -3.31
C PRO A 259 0.19 27.85 -3.77
N LYS A 260 1.51 28.04 -3.65
CA LYS A 260 2.20 29.23 -4.19
C LYS A 260 2.12 29.38 -5.72
N HIS A 261 1.86 28.27 -6.41
CA HIS A 261 1.73 28.21 -7.86
C HIS A 261 0.31 27.85 -8.29
N GLU A 262 -0.66 27.92 -7.36
CA GLU A 262 -2.07 27.57 -7.55
C GLU A 262 -2.25 26.29 -8.36
N ALA A 263 -1.46 25.27 -8.02
CA ALA A 263 -1.45 24.01 -8.76
C ALA A 263 -1.37 22.78 -7.86
N ILE A 264 -1.88 21.68 -8.39
CA ILE A 264 -1.74 20.34 -7.88
C ILE A 264 -0.81 19.58 -8.84
N LEU A 265 0.18 18.89 -8.29
CA LEU A 265 0.99 17.94 -9.05
C LEU A 265 0.44 16.54 -8.80
N VAL A 266 0.20 15.80 -9.87
CA VAL A 266 -0.23 14.41 -9.84
C VAL A 266 0.87 13.58 -10.49
N TYR A 267 1.53 12.72 -9.72
CA TYR A 267 2.44 11.74 -10.27
C TYR A 267 1.67 10.46 -10.56
N LEU A 268 1.65 10.03 -11.81
CA LEU A 268 0.95 8.83 -12.26
C LEU A 268 1.94 7.70 -12.50
N ARG A 269 1.59 6.48 -12.10
CA ARG A 269 2.30 5.25 -12.49
C ARG A 269 2.00 4.95 -13.96
N LEU A 270 2.59 5.72 -14.84
CA LEU A 270 2.43 5.62 -16.29
C LEU A 270 3.79 5.87 -16.94
N ASP A 271 4.17 5.02 -17.88
CA ASP A 271 5.44 5.15 -18.61
C ASP A 271 5.44 6.43 -19.45
N PRO A 272 6.35 7.40 -19.17
CA PRO A 272 6.45 8.65 -19.93
C PRO A 272 6.69 8.44 -21.43
N ASP A 273 7.32 7.33 -21.84
CA ASP A 273 7.57 7.04 -23.27
C ASP A 273 6.29 6.77 -24.06
N THR A 274 5.19 6.50 -23.35
CA THR A 274 3.86 6.23 -23.94
C THR A 274 2.98 7.49 -23.96
N VAL A 275 3.52 8.66 -23.65
CA VAL A 275 2.79 9.92 -23.53
C VAL A 275 3.51 11.02 -24.32
N GLU A 276 2.76 11.80 -25.10
CA GLU A 276 3.29 13.03 -25.68
C GLU A 276 3.46 14.07 -24.57
N LEU A 277 4.71 14.36 -24.21
CA LEU A 277 5.03 15.31 -23.15
C LEU A 277 4.77 16.75 -23.61
N GLU A 278 4.13 17.53 -22.76
CA GLU A 278 3.77 18.92 -23.01
C GLU A 278 4.35 19.84 -21.94
N GLU A 279 5.15 20.82 -22.37
CA GLU A 279 5.79 21.78 -21.48
C GLU A 279 4.77 22.51 -20.60
N GLY A 280 4.98 22.46 -19.29
CA GLY A 280 4.09 23.08 -18.30
C GLY A 280 2.86 22.25 -17.91
N PHE A 281 2.62 21.10 -18.55
CA PHE A 281 1.52 20.20 -18.23
C PHE A 281 1.99 18.80 -17.83
N THR A 282 2.88 18.17 -18.60
CA THR A 282 3.43 16.84 -18.31
C THR A 282 4.95 16.82 -18.31
N ARG A 283 5.53 15.93 -17.50
CA ARG A 283 6.99 15.81 -17.38
C ARG A 283 7.41 14.38 -17.01
N ASP A 284 8.48 13.90 -17.65
CA ASP A 284 9.18 12.68 -17.26
C ASP A 284 9.97 12.91 -15.97
N MET A 285 9.66 12.11 -14.95
CA MET A 285 10.27 12.17 -13.62
C MET A 285 11.28 11.05 -13.36
N ARG A 286 11.52 10.16 -14.33
CA ARG A 286 12.54 9.10 -14.21
C ARG A 286 13.92 9.72 -13.98
N GLY A 287 14.62 9.24 -12.96
CA GLY A 287 15.95 9.76 -12.57
C GLY A 287 15.91 11.15 -11.90
N ILE A 288 14.73 11.75 -11.71
CA ILE A 288 14.53 12.99 -10.97
C ILE A 288 13.97 12.62 -9.61
N GLY A 289 14.69 12.88 -8.53
CA GLY A 289 14.15 12.65 -7.18
C GLY A 289 12.91 13.52 -6.93
N HIS A 290 11.77 12.89 -6.62
CA HIS A 290 10.52 13.58 -6.29
C HIS A 290 9.80 12.94 -5.10
N LEU A 291 8.78 13.64 -4.60
CA LEU A 291 7.92 13.13 -3.53
C LEU A 291 6.76 12.35 -4.16
N GLY A 292 6.46 11.18 -3.62
CA GLY A 292 5.44 10.30 -4.17
C GLY A 292 6.01 9.24 -5.10
N THR A 293 5.10 8.59 -5.82
CA THR A 293 5.39 7.51 -6.77
C THR A 293 4.71 7.80 -8.10
N GLY A 294 5.30 7.27 -9.18
CA GLY A 294 4.84 7.49 -10.54
C GLY A 294 5.86 8.27 -11.35
N ASP A 295 6.11 7.81 -12.57
CA ASP A 295 7.16 8.32 -13.45
C ASP A 295 6.70 9.53 -14.28
N LEU A 296 5.38 9.78 -14.36
CA LEU A 296 4.81 10.89 -15.11
C LEU A 296 4.22 11.93 -14.17
N GLU A 297 4.77 13.14 -14.15
CA GLU A 297 4.14 14.31 -13.51
C GLU A 297 3.07 14.88 -14.43
N VAL A 298 1.90 15.20 -13.87
CA VAL A 298 0.83 15.99 -14.47
C VAL A 298 0.54 17.19 -13.59
N ARG A 299 0.68 18.40 -14.13
CA ARG A 299 0.43 19.66 -13.43
C ARG A 299 -0.98 20.16 -13.72
N LEU A 300 -1.80 20.27 -12.67
CA LEU A 300 -3.18 20.74 -12.74
C LEU A 300 -3.30 22.11 -12.07
N ALA A 301 -3.80 23.10 -12.81
CA ALA A 301 -4.07 24.45 -12.29
C ALA A 301 -5.52 24.91 -12.51
N SER A 302 -6.36 24.07 -13.15
CA SER A 302 -7.76 24.37 -13.47
C SER A 302 -8.55 23.10 -13.79
N ALA A 303 -9.88 23.21 -13.79
CA ALA A 303 -10.79 22.13 -14.21
C ALA A 303 -10.53 21.68 -15.67
N ALA A 304 -10.25 22.62 -16.58
CA ALA A 304 -9.87 22.28 -17.96
C ALA A 304 -8.56 21.46 -18.04
N GLY A 305 -7.60 21.73 -17.13
CA GLY A 305 -6.40 20.90 -16.99
C GLY A 305 -6.72 19.49 -16.50
N LEU A 306 -7.69 19.36 -15.59
CA LEU A 306 -8.16 18.05 -15.11
C LEU A 306 -8.88 17.26 -16.20
N GLU A 307 -9.76 17.90 -16.98
CA GLU A 307 -10.41 17.28 -18.14
C GLU A 307 -9.38 16.75 -19.14
N LYS A 308 -8.34 17.55 -19.41
CA LYS A 308 -7.22 17.15 -20.26
C LYS A 308 -6.42 15.98 -19.67
N ALA A 309 -6.29 15.89 -18.35
CA ALA A 309 -5.57 14.82 -17.66
C ALA A 309 -6.38 13.51 -17.56
N ALA A 310 -7.69 13.54 -17.74
CA ALA A 310 -8.56 12.38 -17.59
C ALA A 310 -8.14 11.14 -18.41
N PRO A 311 -7.67 11.25 -19.67
CA PRO A 311 -7.14 10.11 -20.42
C PRO A 311 -5.85 9.52 -19.81
N LEU A 312 -4.99 10.34 -19.20
CA LEU A 312 -3.77 9.87 -18.55
C LEU A 312 -4.09 9.15 -17.24
N ILE A 313 -5.00 9.71 -16.44
CA ILE A 313 -5.52 9.08 -15.22
C ILE A 313 -6.12 7.71 -15.57
N ARG A 314 -6.99 7.65 -16.58
CA ARG A 314 -7.57 6.39 -17.09
C ARG A 314 -6.50 5.35 -17.39
N ARG A 315 -5.51 5.71 -18.20
CA ARG A 315 -4.45 4.79 -18.60
C ARG A 315 -3.63 4.28 -17.42
N ALA A 316 -3.36 5.14 -16.42
CA ALA A 316 -2.66 4.72 -15.21
C ALA A 316 -3.47 3.69 -14.40
N PHE A 317 -4.79 3.88 -14.26
CA PHE A 317 -5.66 2.95 -13.52
C PHE A 317 -6.02 1.68 -14.29
N GLU A 318 -6.00 1.70 -15.62
CA GLU A 318 -6.17 0.50 -16.46
C GLU A 318 -4.91 -0.38 -16.46
N ALA A 319 -3.73 0.24 -16.32
CA ALA A 319 -2.45 -0.47 -16.29
C ALA A 319 -2.09 -1.06 -14.90
N ALA A 320 -2.77 -0.62 -13.83
CA ALA A 320 -2.46 -0.96 -12.43
C ALA A 320 -3.46 -1.94 -11.81
#